data_AF-A0A943XU78-F1
#
_entry.id   AF-A0A943XU78-F1
#
_cell.length_a   1.000
_cell.length_b   1.000
_cell.length_c   1.000
_cell.angle_alpha   90.00
_cell.angle_beta   90.00
_cell.angle_gamma   90.00
#
_symmetry.space_group_name_H-M   'P 1'
#
loop_
_entity.id
_entity.type
_entity.pdbx_description
1 polymer ?
#
loop_
_entity_poly.entity_id
_entity_poly.type
_entity_poly.pdbx_seq_one_letter_code
_entity_poly.pdbx_strand_id
1 'polypeptide(L)'
;MRSPRQEGTLVNSWKKKLGKSLSDNKVVILFAILCILAIAVADKPLTFVAGELFTRIGRNSFIVLALIIPVLAGLGLNFGITIGAMAAQIAIFCVVYWGFTGIGGFLLALLIATPLAALFGMLIGIVFNKMKGAEMIGGMVLGYFADGLYQVLFLFVIGGIIPVNNPELIIAGGVGVKNTIDLKDNLKYALDNISLLTMVEIAFYAIVAVTVLSLLIRLITKKQINWKKSLGILGGAVIAYALTFLPFIEAFLNQNGILLLSAVELAVAGTVLYQLGRIIWLKLIKKSEKFNWKRSVAAIIAAGILYALTFIPAIEEVLLYVTLPAMTYLCIIGLCIFNSVLMKTRLGQNMRTVGQSRTVANSAGINVNRTRIIAMVLSAVLAS
;
A
#
# COMPACT_ATOMS: atom_id res chain seq x y z
N MET A 1 6.46 -37.68 52.95
CA MET A 1 7.66 -36.88 52.58
C MET A 1 7.41 -36.23 51.22
N ARG A 2 7.19 -34.90 51.18
CA ARG A 2 7.07 -34.13 49.94
C ARG A 2 8.46 -33.99 49.31
N SER A 3 8.64 -34.42 48.07
CA SER A 3 9.93 -34.30 47.35
C SER A 3 10.07 -32.92 46.70
N PRO A 4 11.16 -32.19 46.95
CA PRO A 4 11.45 -30.90 46.32
C PRO A 4 12.15 -31.16 44.97
N ARG A 5 11.39 -31.25 43.87
CA ARG A 5 11.98 -31.52 42.53
C ARG A 5 11.31 -30.82 41.35
N GLN A 6 10.58 -29.72 41.57
CA GLN A 6 9.86 -29.02 40.49
C GLN A 6 10.41 -27.64 40.10
N GLU A 7 11.30 -27.01 40.87
CA GLU A 7 11.83 -25.68 40.51
C GLU A 7 12.99 -25.72 39.50
N GLY A 8 13.78 -26.81 39.45
CA GLY A 8 14.96 -26.92 38.58
C GLY A 8 14.69 -27.28 37.10
N THR A 9 13.47 -27.68 36.74
CA THR A 9 13.14 -28.13 35.37
C THR A 9 12.67 -27.00 34.45
N LEU A 10 12.08 -25.93 35.01
CA LEU A 10 11.59 -24.80 34.23
C LEU A 10 12.74 -23.91 33.71
N VAL A 11 13.72 -23.59 34.55
CA VAL A 11 14.87 -22.72 34.17
C VAL A 11 15.71 -23.33 33.02
N ASN A 12 15.86 -24.66 33.02
CA ASN A 12 16.59 -25.38 31.95
C ASN A 12 15.82 -25.43 30.62
N SER A 13 14.48 -25.37 30.65
CA SER A 13 13.63 -25.32 29.45
C SER A 13 13.74 -23.97 28.74
N TRP A 14 13.73 -22.86 29.49
CA TRP A 14 13.87 -21.51 28.94
C TRP A 14 15.25 -21.26 28.33
N LYS A 15 16.34 -21.69 28.98
CA LYS A 15 17.70 -21.58 28.43
C LYS A 15 17.88 -22.42 27.15
N LYS A 16 17.32 -23.64 27.10
CA LYS A 16 17.33 -24.45 25.87
C LYS A 16 16.48 -23.85 24.74
N LYS A 17 15.30 -23.31 25.07
CA LYS A 17 14.45 -22.60 24.09
C LYS A 17 15.12 -21.32 23.57
N LEU A 18 15.75 -20.54 24.44
CA LEU A 18 16.49 -19.34 24.07
C LEU A 18 17.71 -19.67 23.21
N GLY A 19 18.52 -20.66 23.62
CA GLY A 19 19.67 -21.11 22.85
C GLY A 19 19.30 -21.64 21.45
N LYS A 20 18.18 -22.38 21.35
CA LYS A 20 17.64 -22.85 20.07
C LYS A 20 17.07 -21.71 19.21
N SER A 21 16.37 -20.75 19.83
CA SER A 21 15.86 -19.56 19.11
C SER A 21 16.99 -18.66 18.58
N LEU A 22 18.09 -18.53 19.33
CA LEU A 22 19.31 -17.83 18.90
C LEU A 22 20.03 -18.57 17.76
N SER A 23 20.08 -19.90 17.80
CA SER A 23 20.71 -20.68 16.73
C SER A 23 19.90 -20.70 15.43
N ASP A 24 18.56 -20.68 15.54
CA ASP A 24 17.66 -20.77 14.40
C ASP A 24 17.54 -19.40 13.68
N ASN A 25 17.77 -18.29 14.39
CA ASN A 25 17.65 -16.92 13.85
C ASN A 25 18.99 -16.18 13.68
N LYS A 26 20.11 -16.91 13.51
CA LYS A 26 21.46 -16.32 13.40
C LYS A 26 21.56 -15.17 12.40
N VAL A 27 20.92 -15.31 11.22
CA VAL A 27 20.93 -14.27 10.18
C VAL A 27 20.20 -13.00 10.63
N VAL A 28 19.05 -13.15 11.30
CA VAL A 28 18.27 -12.01 11.81
C VAL A 28 19.06 -11.27 12.90
N ILE A 29 19.71 -12.02 13.79
CA ILE A 29 20.52 -11.46 14.88
C ILE A 29 21.75 -10.73 14.31
N LEU A 30 22.44 -11.32 13.33
CA LEU A 30 23.55 -10.68 12.64
C LEU A 30 23.11 -9.36 12.01
N PHE A 31 21.97 -9.36 11.30
CA PHE A 31 21.45 -8.16 10.65
C PHE A 31 21.04 -7.09 11.67
N ALA A 32 20.43 -7.49 12.79
CA ALA A 32 20.08 -6.58 13.87
C ALA A 32 21.32 -5.92 14.49
N ILE A 33 22.38 -6.68 14.74
CA ILE A 33 23.66 -6.15 15.24
C ILE A 33 24.25 -5.17 14.23
N LEU A 34 24.27 -5.53 12.94
CA LEU A 34 24.76 -4.67 11.88
C LEU A 34 23.98 -3.35 11.81
N CYS A 35 22.64 -3.40 11.90
CA CYS A 35 21.80 -2.20 11.95
C CYS A 35 22.13 -1.31 13.15
N ILE A 36 22.30 -1.88 14.35
CA ILE A 36 22.64 -1.12 15.56
C ILE A 36 24.01 -0.44 15.39
N LEU A 37 25.02 -1.16 14.91
CA LEU A 37 26.35 -0.61 14.65
C LEU A 37 26.31 0.48 13.57
N ALA A 38 25.56 0.27 12.49
CA ALA A 38 25.40 1.27 11.44
C ALA A 38 24.72 2.56 11.95
N ILE A 39 23.71 2.43 12.82
CA ILE A 39 23.05 3.59 13.43
C ILE A 39 24.03 4.33 14.36
N ALA A 40 24.80 3.58 15.15
CA ALA A 40 25.80 4.17 16.05
C ALA A 40 26.92 4.90 15.29
N VAL A 41 27.34 4.40 14.12
CA VAL A 41 28.36 5.05 13.27
C VAL A 41 27.80 6.23 12.46
N ALA A 42 26.50 6.25 12.17
CA ALA A 42 25.90 7.28 11.32
C ALA A 42 25.67 8.64 12.03
N ASP A 43 25.80 8.71 13.36
CA ASP A 43 25.57 9.92 14.19
C ASP A 43 24.23 10.63 13.89
N LYS A 44 23.22 9.88 13.42
CA LYS A 44 21.88 10.40 13.19
C LYS A 44 20.98 10.11 14.39
N PRO A 45 20.12 11.06 14.79
CA PRO A 45 19.19 10.82 15.88
C PRO A 45 18.23 9.68 15.52
N LEU A 46 17.84 8.88 16.51
CA LEU A 46 16.96 7.73 16.33
C LEU A 46 15.60 8.14 15.73
N THR A 47 15.15 9.36 16.00
CA THR A 47 13.96 9.97 15.43
C THR A 47 14.01 10.10 13.91
N PHE A 48 15.17 10.47 13.34
CA PHE A 48 15.38 10.53 11.89
C PHE A 48 15.36 9.14 11.26
N VAL A 49 16.06 8.17 11.86
CA VAL A 49 16.10 6.79 11.38
C VAL A 49 14.70 6.19 11.40
N ALA A 50 13.94 6.38 12.49
CA ALA A 50 12.56 5.92 12.60
C ALA A 50 11.66 6.55 11.52
N GLY A 51 11.76 7.86 11.28
CA GLY A 51 11.00 8.54 10.23
C GLY A 51 11.26 7.99 8.83
N GLU A 52 12.52 7.78 8.48
CA GLU A 52 12.93 7.12 7.23
C GLU A 52 12.43 5.68 7.13
N LEU A 53 12.44 4.92 8.22
CA LEU A 53 11.93 3.55 8.24
C LEU A 53 10.42 3.51 7.98
N PHE A 54 9.62 4.35 8.64
CA PHE A 54 8.17 4.37 8.45
C PHE A 54 7.76 4.82 7.05
N THR A 55 8.40 5.87 6.50
CA THR A 55 8.15 6.32 5.12
C THR A 55 8.50 5.23 4.09
N ARG A 56 9.61 4.49 4.30
CA ARG A 56 10.00 3.35 3.45
C ARG A 56 9.04 2.17 3.56
N ILE A 57 8.59 1.85 4.78
CA ILE A 57 7.59 0.79 5.00
C ILE A 57 6.30 1.15 4.27
N GLY A 58 5.84 2.41 4.35
CA GLY A 58 4.67 2.88 3.60
C GLY A 58 4.82 2.65 2.09
N ARG A 59 5.87 3.22 1.48
CA ARG A 59 6.12 3.07 0.03
C ARG A 59 6.23 1.61 -0.40
N ASN A 60 7.01 0.80 0.32
CA ASN A 60 7.24 -0.59 -0.05
C ASN A 60 5.98 -1.44 0.14
N SER A 61 5.14 -1.15 1.15
CA SER A 61 3.87 -1.84 1.36
C SER A 61 2.91 -1.60 0.21
N PHE A 62 2.84 -0.36 -0.29
CA PHE A 62 2.02 -0.03 -1.46
C PHE A 62 2.42 -0.83 -2.71
N ILE A 63 3.72 -0.86 -3.00
CA ILE A 63 4.28 -1.64 -4.13
C ILE A 63 4.01 -3.15 -3.98
N VAL A 64 4.18 -3.69 -2.77
CA VAL A 64 3.91 -5.11 -2.49
C VAL A 64 2.43 -5.45 -2.70
N LEU A 65 1.51 -4.57 -2.31
CA LEU A 65 0.09 -4.79 -2.52
C LEU A 65 -0.30 -4.71 -4.01
N ALA A 66 0.36 -3.87 -4.81
CA ALA A 66 0.18 -3.84 -6.27
C ALA A 66 0.67 -5.14 -6.96
N LEU A 67 1.68 -5.81 -6.37
CA LEU A 67 2.20 -7.10 -6.83
C LEU A 67 1.29 -8.30 -6.56
N ILE A 68 0.30 -8.18 -5.67
CA ILE A 68 -0.59 -9.29 -5.36
C ILE A 68 -1.35 -9.77 -6.60
N ILE A 69 -1.78 -8.84 -7.46
CA ILE A 69 -2.65 -9.15 -8.62
C ILE A 69 -1.93 -10.06 -9.64
N PRO A 70 -0.70 -9.75 -10.12
CA PRO A 70 0.04 -10.64 -11.02
C PRO A 70 0.36 -12.00 -10.39
N VAL A 71 0.79 -12.00 -9.13
CA VAL A 71 1.16 -13.24 -8.40
C VAL A 71 -0.03 -14.19 -8.35
N LEU A 72 -1.23 -13.67 -8.11
CA LEU A 72 -2.46 -14.47 -8.11
C LEU A 72 -2.80 -15.06 -9.48
N ALA A 73 -2.45 -14.38 -10.58
CA ALA A 73 -2.60 -14.89 -11.94
C ALA A 73 -1.47 -15.85 -12.36
N GLY A 74 -0.61 -16.26 -11.42
CA GLY A 74 0.50 -17.19 -11.66
C GLY A 74 1.63 -16.59 -12.49
N LEU A 75 1.84 -15.28 -12.35
CA LEU A 75 3.01 -14.58 -12.85
C LEU A 75 4.10 -14.54 -11.76
N GLY A 76 5.38 -14.57 -12.15
CA GLY A 76 6.50 -14.43 -11.21
C GLY A 76 6.45 -13.11 -10.42
N LEU A 77 7.15 -13.04 -9.29
CA LEU A 77 7.38 -11.78 -8.55
C LEU A 77 8.08 -10.80 -9.48
N ASN A 78 7.44 -9.68 -9.77
CA ASN A 78 7.55 -9.08 -11.10
C ASN A 78 8.37 -7.77 -11.12
N PHE A 79 9.36 -7.69 -12.00
CA PHE A 79 10.06 -6.44 -12.33
C PHE A 79 9.22 -5.50 -13.21
N GLY A 80 8.05 -5.92 -13.68
CA GLY A 80 7.12 -5.04 -14.39
C GLY A 80 6.67 -3.80 -13.60
N ILE A 81 6.85 -3.78 -12.27
CA ILE A 81 6.65 -2.58 -11.44
C ILE A 81 7.52 -1.43 -11.94
N THR A 82 8.78 -1.70 -12.29
CA THR A 82 9.72 -0.64 -12.68
C THR A 82 9.25 0.06 -13.94
N ILE A 83 8.64 -0.67 -14.86
CA ILE A 83 8.10 -0.12 -16.11
C ILE A 83 6.83 0.70 -15.85
N GLY A 84 5.99 0.28 -14.90
CA GLY A 84 4.87 1.10 -14.39
C GLY A 84 5.37 2.42 -13.78
N ALA A 85 6.39 2.35 -12.94
CA ALA A 85 7.03 3.53 -12.35
C ALA A 85 7.65 4.45 -13.41
N MET A 86 8.26 3.91 -14.47
CA MET A 86 8.77 4.70 -15.60
C MET A 86 7.65 5.45 -16.33
N ALA A 87 6.46 4.87 -16.48
CA ALA A 87 5.31 5.58 -17.05
C ALA A 87 4.93 6.80 -16.19
N ALA A 88 4.95 6.64 -14.86
CA ALA A 88 4.72 7.74 -13.93
C ALA A 88 5.78 8.84 -14.02
N GLN A 89 7.06 8.44 -14.11
CA GLN A 89 8.16 9.39 -14.25
C GLN A 89 8.06 10.20 -15.56
N ILE A 90 7.65 9.57 -16.66
CA ILE A 90 7.37 10.26 -17.93
C ILE A 90 6.23 11.27 -17.74
N ALA A 91 5.13 10.87 -17.11
CA ALA A 91 4.00 11.76 -16.87
C ALA A 91 4.38 12.95 -15.97
N ILE A 92 5.10 12.71 -14.87
CA ILE A 92 5.60 13.75 -13.96
C ILE A 92 6.51 14.71 -14.71
N PHE A 93 7.43 14.22 -15.54
CA PHE A 93 8.30 15.08 -16.35
C PHE A 93 7.48 16.02 -17.24
N CYS A 94 6.47 15.50 -17.96
CA CYS A 94 5.62 16.32 -18.82
C CYS A 94 4.85 17.40 -18.03
N VAL A 95 4.27 17.03 -16.89
CA VAL A 95 3.49 17.94 -16.04
C VAL A 95 4.36 19.05 -15.46
N VAL A 96 5.55 18.70 -14.97
CA VAL A 96 6.52 19.68 -14.45
C VAL A 96 7.02 20.58 -15.58
N TYR A 97 7.31 20.02 -16.75
CA TYR A 97 7.74 20.80 -17.91
C TYR A 97 6.67 21.81 -18.35
N TRP A 98 5.39 21.46 -18.28
CA TRP A 98 4.28 22.36 -18.57
C TRP A 98 3.95 23.35 -17.44
N GLY A 99 4.63 23.25 -16.28
CA GLY A 99 4.46 24.17 -15.17
C GLY A 99 3.20 23.96 -14.33
N PHE A 100 2.56 22.79 -14.41
CA PHE A 100 1.42 22.48 -13.53
C PHE A 100 1.91 22.05 -12.15
N THR A 101 1.41 22.70 -11.10
CA THR A 101 1.80 22.47 -9.70
C THR A 101 0.64 22.00 -8.84
N GLY A 102 0.96 21.53 -7.62
CA GLY A 102 -0.03 21.11 -6.62
C GLY A 102 -0.89 19.92 -7.04
N ILE A 103 -2.13 19.88 -6.53
CA ILE A 103 -3.08 18.78 -6.75
C ILE A 103 -3.50 18.70 -8.23
N GLY A 104 -3.66 19.85 -8.89
CA GLY A 104 -4.00 19.90 -10.32
C GLY A 104 -2.94 19.24 -11.18
N GLY A 105 -1.66 19.55 -10.92
CA GLY A 105 -0.54 18.86 -11.57
C GLY A 105 -0.50 17.36 -11.25
N PHE A 106 -0.73 16.98 -9.99
CA PHE A 106 -0.77 15.57 -9.59
C PHE A 106 -1.87 14.77 -10.32
N LEU A 107 -3.09 15.31 -10.40
CA LEU A 107 -4.19 14.66 -11.11
C LEU A 107 -3.95 14.57 -12.62
N LEU A 108 -3.34 15.60 -13.21
CA LEU A 108 -2.92 15.57 -14.61
C LEU A 108 -1.86 14.49 -14.85
N ALA A 109 -0.88 14.36 -13.94
CA ALA A 109 0.13 13.31 -14.01
C ALA A 109 -0.52 11.93 -13.94
N LEU A 110 -1.48 11.73 -13.04
CA LEU A 110 -2.24 10.47 -12.94
C LEU A 110 -3.03 10.17 -14.23
N LEU A 111 -3.66 11.18 -14.83
CA LEU A 111 -4.42 11.05 -16.08
C LEU A 111 -3.52 10.61 -17.24
N ILE A 112 -2.29 11.12 -17.33
CA ILE A 112 -1.32 10.78 -18.38
C ILE A 112 -0.64 9.43 -18.07
N ALA A 113 -0.30 9.17 -16.80
CA ALA A 113 0.36 7.94 -16.37
C ALA A 113 -0.52 6.72 -16.57
N THR A 114 -1.83 6.81 -16.30
CA THR A 114 -2.77 5.69 -16.40
C THR A 114 -2.80 5.00 -17.78
N PRO A 115 -3.03 5.70 -18.91
CA PRO A 115 -3.03 5.06 -20.23
C PRO A 115 -1.65 4.56 -20.63
N LEU A 116 -0.58 5.27 -20.25
CA LEU A 116 0.80 4.86 -20.55
C LEU A 116 1.17 3.57 -19.79
N ALA A 117 0.86 3.51 -18.50
CA ALA A 117 1.04 2.34 -17.66
C ALA A 117 0.18 1.15 -18.13
N ALA A 118 -1.05 1.41 -18.60
CA ALA A 118 -1.90 0.37 -19.17
C ALA A 118 -1.33 -0.19 -20.48
N LEU A 119 -0.80 0.67 -21.35
CA LEU A 119 -0.11 0.28 -22.59
C LEU A 119 1.12 -0.58 -22.27
N PHE A 120 2.01 -0.10 -21.40
CA PHE A 120 3.21 -0.83 -21.02
C PHE A 120 2.86 -2.15 -20.31
N GLY A 121 1.89 -2.16 -19.41
CA GLY A 121 1.38 -3.36 -18.77
C GLY A 121 0.84 -4.39 -19.76
N MET A 122 0.20 -3.95 -20.84
CA MET A 122 -0.25 -4.82 -21.92
C MET A 122 0.92 -5.44 -22.68
N LEU A 123 1.92 -4.63 -23.07
CA LEU A 123 3.12 -5.09 -23.77
C LEU A 123 3.88 -6.13 -22.94
N ILE A 124 4.09 -5.84 -21.65
CA ILE A 124 4.74 -6.76 -20.71
C ILE A 124 3.92 -8.05 -20.58
N GLY A 125 2.59 -7.95 -20.46
CA GLY A 125 1.71 -9.11 -20.38
C GLY A 125 1.79 -10.03 -21.60
N ILE A 126 1.94 -9.45 -22.80
CA ILE A 126 2.14 -10.22 -24.04
C ILE A 126 3.49 -10.96 -24.00
N VAL A 127 4.55 -10.27 -23.57
CA VAL A 127 5.91 -10.84 -23.45
C VAL A 127 5.94 -11.97 -22.42
N PHE A 128 5.33 -11.81 -21.24
CA PHE A 128 5.23 -12.87 -20.22
C PHE A 128 4.31 -14.03 -20.59
N ASN A 129 3.38 -13.81 -21.53
CA ASN A 129 2.64 -14.91 -22.13
C ASN A 129 3.50 -15.79 -23.03
N LYS A 130 4.55 -15.23 -23.66
CA LYS A 130 5.52 -15.98 -24.46
C LYS A 130 6.57 -16.69 -23.60
N MET A 131 6.93 -16.15 -22.43
CA MET A 131 7.99 -16.68 -21.56
C MET A 131 7.47 -17.49 -20.36
N LYS A 132 6.38 -18.25 -20.55
CA LYS A 132 5.72 -18.99 -19.45
C LYS A 132 6.69 -19.92 -18.71
N GLY A 133 6.81 -19.74 -17.39
CA GLY A 133 7.71 -20.52 -16.53
C GLY A 133 9.13 -19.96 -16.39
N ALA A 134 9.55 -19.05 -17.28
CA ALA A 134 10.82 -18.30 -17.17
C ALA A 134 10.59 -16.80 -16.90
N GLU A 135 9.40 -16.46 -16.39
CA GLU A 135 8.87 -15.09 -16.33
C GLU A 135 9.67 -14.20 -15.38
N MET A 136 10.24 -14.76 -14.30
CA MET A 136 11.05 -14.01 -13.35
C MET A 136 12.36 -13.52 -13.98
N ILE A 137 13.06 -14.41 -14.70
CA ILE A 137 14.30 -14.07 -15.39
C ILE A 137 14.01 -13.15 -16.58
N GLY A 138 13.00 -13.48 -17.38
CA GLY A 138 12.56 -12.63 -18.48
C GLY A 138 12.12 -11.24 -18.02
N GLY A 139 11.50 -11.14 -16.84
CA GLY A 139 11.15 -9.87 -16.20
C GLY A 139 12.37 -9.04 -15.82
N MET A 140 13.42 -9.64 -15.25
CA MET A 140 14.68 -8.94 -14.97
C MET A 140 15.30 -8.36 -16.23
N VAL A 141 15.44 -9.18 -17.29
CA VAL A 141 16.02 -8.74 -18.56
C VAL A 141 15.16 -7.62 -19.19
N LEU A 142 13.83 -7.77 -19.17
CA LEU A 142 12.92 -6.75 -19.68
C LEU A 142 13.02 -5.44 -18.91
N GLY A 143 13.23 -5.51 -17.59
CA GLY A 143 13.44 -4.33 -16.73
C GLY A 143 14.69 -3.54 -17.14
N TYR A 144 15.84 -4.22 -17.28
CA TYR A 144 17.08 -3.58 -17.74
C TYR A 144 16.96 -3.04 -19.18
N PHE A 145 16.27 -3.76 -20.05
CA PHE A 145 16.02 -3.30 -21.42
C PHE A 145 15.16 -2.03 -21.43
N ALA A 146 14.07 -2.00 -20.65
CA ALA A 146 13.22 -0.83 -20.52
C ALA A 146 13.97 0.36 -19.88
N ASP A 147 14.83 0.10 -18.90
CA ASP A 147 15.71 1.12 -18.31
C ASP A 147 16.66 1.72 -19.35
N GLY A 148 17.27 0.90 -20.21
CA GLY A 148 18.08 1.37 -21.33
C GLY A 148 17.29 2.25 -22.31
N LEU A 149 16.06 1.86 -22.66
CA LEU A 149 15.18 2.69 -23.51
C LEU A 149 14.79 4.01 -22.82
N TYR A 150 14.52 3.97 -21.52
CA TYR A 150 14.20 5.14 -20.72
C TYR A 150 15.39 6.11 -20.69
N GLN A 151 16.60 5.61 -20.45
CA GLN A 151 17.83 6.41 -20.48
C GLN A 151 18.07 7.02 -21.87
N VAL A 152 17.86 6.27 -22.96
CA VAL A 152 17.99 6.81 -24.32
C VAL A 152 17.01 7.97 -24.55
N LEU A 153 15.75 7.80 -24.14
CA LEU A 153 14.72 8.83 -24.27
C LEU A 153 15.10 10.11 -23.50
N PHE A 154 15.48 9.98 -22.23
CA PHE A 154 15.72 11.13 -21.36
C PHE A 154 17.08 11.78 -21.54
N LEU A 155 18.14 11.02 -21.86
CA LEU A 155 19.49 11.57 -21.95
C LEU A 155 19.88 11.99 -23.37
N PHE A 156 19.28 11.43 -24.42
CA PHE A 156 19.70 11.70 -25.80
C PHE A 156 18.57 12.26 -26.67
N VAL A 157 17.33 11.77 -26.52
CA VAL A 157 16.20 12.25 -27.35
C VAL A 157 15.69 13.59 -26.84
N ILE A 158 15.48 13.73 -25.53
CA ILE A 158 15.05 14.99 -24.92
C ILE A 158 16.24 15.97 -24.84
N GLY A 159 16.05 17.18 -25.38
CA GLY A 159 17.10 18.21 -25.52
C GLY A 159 17.90 18.06 -26.83
N GLY A 160 18.08 16.85 -27.35
CA GLY A 160 18.73 16.60 -28.63
C GLY A 160 17.77 16.68 -29.82
N ILE A 161 16.82 15.75 -29.90
CA ILE A 161 15.83 15.66 -30.99
C ILE A 161 14.59 16.48 -30.66
N ILE A 162 14.08 16.34 -29.42
CA ILE A 162 12.92 17.09 -28.93
C ILE A 162 13.47 18.33 -28.22
N PRO A 163 13.28 19.54 -28.77
CA PRO A 163 13.75 20.76 -28.13
C PRO A 163 12.92 21.00 -26.87
N VAL A 164 13.57 20.90 -25.73
CA VAL A 164 13.03 21.30 -24.43
C VAL A 164 13.93 22.44 -23.98
N ASN A 165 13.35 23.57 -23.60
CA ASN A 165 14.10 24.76 -23.19
C ASN A 165 13.75 25.07 -21.74
N ASN A 166 14.28 24.27 -20.81
CA ASN A 166 14.14 24.55 -19.38
C ASN A 166 15.47 24.24 -18.65
N PRO A 167 16.18 25.26 -18.13
CA PRO A 167 17.47 25.07 -17.47
C PRO A 167 17.40 24.32 -16.14
N GLU A 168 16.21 24.20 -15.54
CA GLU A 168 16.00 23.39 -14.33
C GLU A 168 15.98 21.90 -14.65
N LEU A 169 15.42 21.51 -15.80
CA LEU A 169 15.21 20.12 -16.20
C LEU A 169 16.36 19.54 -17.04
N ILE A 170 17.08 20.38 -17.79
CA ILE A 170 18.07 19.93 -18.78
C ILE A 170 19.50 20.14 -18.28
N ILE A 171 20.39 19.23 -18.68
CA ILE A 171 21.81 19.30 -18.35
C ILE A 171 22.45 20.54 -19.00
N ALA A 172 23.45 21.12 -18.31
CA ALA A 172 24.30 22.16 -18.88
C ALA A 172 25.06 21.62 -20.10
N GLY A 173 24.53 21.88 -21.29
CA GLY A 173 24.93 21.23 -22.54
C GLY A 173 23.78 21.07 -23.54
N GLY A 174 22.53 21.25 -23.09
CA GLY A 174 21.35 21.34 -23.95
C GLY A 174 20.76 19.99 -24.37
N VAL A 175 21.50 18.88 -24.22
CA VAL A 175 21.04 17.52 -24.51
C VAL A 175 20.97 16.71 -23.22
N GLY A 176 19.81 16.13 -22.95
CA GLY A 176 19.59 15.24 -21.82
C GLY A 176 18.99 15.91 -20.58
N VAL A 177 18.14 15.17 -19.89
CA VAL A 177 17.49 15.55 -18.64
C VAL A 177 18.39 15.26 -17.45
N LYS A 178 18.38 16.12 -16.44
CA LYS A 178 19.17 15.91 -15.21
C LYS A 178 18.72 14.63 -14.50
N ASN A 179 19.68 13.94 -13.87
CA ASN A 179 19.43 12.72 -13.09
C ASN A 179 18.43 12.93 -11.93
N THR A 180 18.36 14.16 -11.40
CA THR A 180 17.43 14.53 -10.34
C THR A 180 16.65 15.75 -10.78
N ILE A 181 15.34 15.60 -10.84
CA ILE A 181 14.39 16.71 -11.01
C ILE A 181 13.93 17.09 -9.61
N ASP A 182 14.16 18.33 -9.20
CA ASP A 182 13.61 18.81 -7.95
C ASP A 182 12.10 19.05 -8.12
N LEU A 183 11.32 18.38 -7.26
CA LEU A 183 9.87 18.53 -7.23
C LEU A 183 9.44 19.50 -6.13
N LYS A 184 10.38 20.06 -5.36
CA LYS A 184 10.14 21.11 -4.37
C LYS A 184 9.43 22.28 -5.07
N ASP A 185 8.36 22.76 -4.45
CA ASP A 185 7.46 23.82 -4.93
C ASP A 185 6.60 23.49 -6.18
N ASN A 186 6.82 22.33 -6.81
CA ASN A 186 6.00 21.85 -7.94
C ASN A 186 4.96 20.79 -7.50
N LEU A 187 5.41 19.56 -7.27
CA LEU A 187 4.56 18.38 -7.01
C LEU A 187 4.86 17.70 -5.66
N LYS A 188 6.01 18.00 -5.05
CA LYS A 188 6.40 17.40 -3.77
C LYS A 188 5.35 17.77 -2.72
N TYR A 189 4.88 16.76 -1.97
CA TYR A 189 3.84 16.93 -0.95
C TYR A 189 2.49 17.47 -1.45
N ALA A 190 2.22 17.42 -2.77
CA ALA A 190 0.92 17.82 -3.32
C ALA A 190 -0.27 17.11 -2.65
N LEU A 191 -0.05 15.88 -2.19
CA LEU A 191 -1.03 15.07 -1.45
C LEU A 191 -0.95 15.22 0.08
N ASP A 192 0.19 15.65 0.62
CA ASP A 192 0.41 15.74 2.07
C ASP A 192 -0.06 17.10 2.65
N ASN A 193 -0.22 18.12 1.80
CA ASN A 193 -0.79 19.42 2.20
C ASN A 193 -2.33 19.44 2.23
N ILE A 194 -3.00 18.33 1.91
CA ILE A 194 -4.45 18.20 1.98
C ILE A 194 -4.83 17.79 3.41
N SER A 195 -5.69 18.56 4.06
CA SER A 195 -6.20 18.18 5.39
C SER A 195 -6.98 16.87 5.32
N LEU A 196 -6.89 16.01 6.35
CA LEU A 196 -7.71 14.79 6.38
C LEU A 196 -9.21 15.10 6.30
N LEU A 197 -9.64 16.27 6.76
CA LEU A 197 -11.04 16.68 6.71
C LEU A 197 -11.54 16.86 5.27
N THR A 198 -10.80 17.58 4.43
CA THR A 198 -11.14 17.74 3.00
C THR A 198 -11.09 16.39 2.28
N MET A 199 -10.24 15.46 2.73
CA MET A 199 -10.22 14.09 2.21
C MET A 199 -11.47 13.27 2.57
N VAL A 200 -11.97 13.35 3.81
CA VAL A 200 -13.21 12.66 4.20
C VAL A 200 -14.39 13.21 3.40
N GLU A 201 -14.40 14.51 3.14
CA GLU A 201 -15.41 15.16 2.31
C GLU A 201 -15.35 14.67 0.84
N ILE A 202 -14.15 14.64 0.23
CA ILE A 202 -13.97 14.08 -1.12
C ILE A 202 -14.40 12.60 -1.16
N ALA A 203 -14.04 11.81 -0.15
CA ALA A 203 -14.43 10.40 -0.07
C ALA A 203 -15.94 10.22 0.08
N PHE A 204 -16.60 11.07 0.86
CA PHE A 204 -18.06 11.08 0.99
C PHE A 204 -18.72 11.35 -0.37
N TYR A 205 -18.32 12.43 -1.05
CA TYR A 205 -18.85 12.75 -2.38
C TYR A 205 -18.54 11.66 -3.42
N ALA A 206 -17.36 11.04 -3.37
CA ALA A 206 -17.02 9.94 -4.25
C ALA A 206 -17.89 8.69 -4.00
N ILE A 207 -18.15 8.32 -2.74
CA ILE A 207 -19.04 7.20 -2.39
C ILE A 207 -20.46 7.49 -2.86
N VAL A 208 -20.95 8.72 -2.67
CA VAL A 208 -22.25 9.16 -3.17
C VAL A 208 -22.28 9.08 -4.70
N ALA A 209 -21.27 9.62 -5.39
CA ALA A 209 -21.17 9.58 -6.84
C ALA A 209 -21.14 8.14 -7.38
N VAL A 210 -20.32 7.25 -6.82
CA VAL A 210 -20.23 5.84 -7.23
C VAL A 210 -21.54 5.11 -6.98
N THR A 211 -22.20 5.33 -5.84
CA THR A 211 -23.49 4.69 -5.56
C THR A 211 -24.57 5.19 -6.51
N VAL A 212 -24.63 6.49 -6.80
CA VAL A 212 -25.54 7.08 -7.79
C VAL A 212 -25.24 6.55 -9.20
N LEU A 213 -23.98 6.53 -9.63
CA LEU A 213 -23.58 6.00 -10.94
C LEU A 213 -23.93 4.52 -11.06
N SER A 214 -23.70 3.74 -10.00
CA SER A 214 -24.06 2.31 -9.97
C SER A 214 -25.58 2.08 -10.03
N LEU A 215 -26.38 2.99 -9.45
CA LEU A 215 -27.84 2.97 -9.55
C LEU A 215 -28.29 3.35 -10.97
N LEU A 216 -27.70 4.39 -11.57
CA LEU A 216 -27.95 4.80 -12.95
C LEU A 216 -27.62 3.69 -13.95
N ILE A 217 -26.45 3.05 -13.82
CA ILE A 217 -26.07 1.90 -14.66
C ILE A 217 -27.08 0.75 -14.49
N ARG A 218 -27.56 0.48 -13.26
CA ARG A 218 -28.55 -0.58 -13.02
C ARG A 218 -29.94 -0.25 -13.56
N LEU A 219 -30.34 1.02 -13.54
CA LEU A 219 -31.55 1.53 -14.18
C LEU A 219 -31.49 1.36 -15.70
N ILE A 220 -30.38 1.76 -16.32
CA ILE A 220 -30.15 1.63 -17.77
C ILE A 220 -30.07 0.15 -18.18
N THR A 221 -29.40 -0.69 -17.38
CA THR A 221 -29.23 -2.12 -17.67
C THR A 221 -30.45 -2.97 -17.25
N LYS A 222 -31.58 -2.35 -16.84
CA LYS A 222 -32.81 -3.01 -16.34
C LYS A 222 -32.56 -4.15 -15.34
N LYS A 223 -31.53 -4.04 -14.49
CA LYS A 223 -31.21 -5.03 -13.46
C LYS A 223 -31.91 -4.67 -12.15
N GLN A 224 -32.31 -5.70 -11.39
CA GLN A 224 -32.96 -5.55 -10.09
C GLN A 224 -32.15 -4.66 -9.13
N ILE A 225 -32.79 -3.60 -8.62
CA ILE A 225 -32.17 -2.62 -7.72
C ILE A 225 -32.40 -3.06 -6.28
N ASN A 226 -31.31 -3.36 -5.57
CA ASN A 226 -31.39 -3.71 -4.16
C ASN A 226 -31.35 -2.45 -3.28
N TRP A 227 -32.49 -1.76 -3.18
CA TRP A 227 -32.64 -0.47 -2.50
C TRP A 227 -32.16 -0.48 -1.04
N LYS A 228 -32.42 -1.57 -0.30
CA LYS A 228 -32.00 -1.70 1.10
C LYS A 228 -30.48 -1.63 1.28
N LYS A 229 -29.70 -2.19 0.34
CA LYS A 229 -28.23 -2.12 0.38
C LYS A 229 -27.72 -0.74 -0.02
N SER A 230 -28.31 -0.12 -1.05
CA SER A 230 -27.88 1.20 -1.50
C SER A 230 -28.20 2.30 -0.45
N LEU A 231 -29.38 2.26 0.15
CA LEU A 231 -29.74 3.14 1.27
C LEU A 231 -28.90 2.88 2.52
N GLY A 232 -28.56 1.61 2.82
CA GLY A 232 -27.68 1.29 3.94
C GLY A 232 -26.27 1.87 3.77
N ILE A 233 -25.72 1.84 2.56
CA ILE A 233 -24.41 2.42 2.25
C ILE A 233 -24.46 3.95 2.32
N LEU A 234 -25.48 4.58 1.75
CA LEU A 234 -25.66 6.03 1.80
C LEU A 234 -25.90 6.52 3.23
N GLY A 235 -26.77 5.86 3.99
CA GLY A 235 -27.02 6.18 5.40
C GLY A 235 -25.77 6.03 6.26
N GLY A 236 -24.99 4.96 6.04
CA GLY A 236 -23.70 4.78 6.71
C GLY A 236 -22.68 5.87 6.35
N ALA A 237 -22.63 6.30 5.08
CA ALA A 237 -21.75 7.38 4.64
C ALA A 237 -22.13 8.73 5.25
N VAL A 238 -23.44 9.04 5.34
CA VAL A 238 -23.95 10.26 5.97
C VAL A 238 -23.63 10.27 7.47
N ILE A 239 -23.80 9.14 8.17
CA ILE A 239 -23.42 9.03 9.59
C ILE A 239 -21.93 9.24 9.78
N ALA A 240 -21.09 8.63 8.92
CA ALA A 240 -19.65 8.80 8.98
C ALA A 240 -19.21 10.26 8.74
N TYR A 241 -19.85 10.96 7.81
CA TYR A 241 -19.61 12.39 7.55
C TYR A 241 -20.17 13.27 8.69
N ALA A 242 -21.31 12.91 9.29
CA ALA A 242 -21.83 13.63 10.44
C ALA A 242 -20.89 13.54 11.66
N LEU A 243 -20.22 12.40 11.84
CA LEU A 243 -19.24 12.20 12.90
C LEU A 243 -18.00 13.10 12.75
N THR A 244 -17.66 13.58 11.56
CA THR A 244 -16.51 14.48 11.38
C THR A 244 -16.73 15.88 11.94
N PHE A 245 -17.97 16.30 12.20
CA PHE A 245 -18.29 17.59 12.85
C PHE A 245 -18.14 17.56 14.37
N LEU A 246 -17.78 16.41 14.96
CA LEU A 246 -17.45 16.39 16.38
C LEU A 246 -16.13 17.13 16.61
N PRO A 247 -16.06 18.10 17.54
CA PRO A 247 -14.91 19.00 17.68
C PRO A 247 -13.58 18.28 17.96
N PHE A 248 -13.63 17.12 18.64
CA PHE A 248 -12.46 16.27 18.85
C PHE A 248 -11.96 15.60 17.57
N ILE A 249 -12.89 15.18 16.70
CA ILE A 249 -12.57 14.51 15.43
C ILE A 249 -12.13 15.54 14.40
N GLU A 250 -12.79 16.69 14.32
CA GLU A 250 -12.40 17.79 13.45
C GLU A 250 -10.98 18.29 13.76
N ALA A 251 -10.65 18.51 15.03
CA ALA A 251 -9.31 18.94 15.45
C ALA A 251 -8.22 17.91 15.10
N PHE A 252 -8.55 16.62 15.14
CA PHE A 252 -7.65 15.54 14.73
C PHE A 252 -7.50 15.46 13.20
N LEU A 253 -8.60 15.58 12.45
CA LEU A 253 -8.62 15.50 10.99
C LEU A 253 -8.10 16.77 10.29
N ASN A 254 -7.99 17.89 11.00
CA ASN A 254 -7.44 19.12 10.42
C ASN A 254 -5.91 19.18 10.44
N GLN A 255 -5.24 18.18 11.02
CA GLN A 255 -3.78 18.06 10.99
C GLN A 255 -3.31 17.48 9.65
N ASN A 256 -2.23 18.03 9.07
CA ASN A 256 -1.67 17.60 7.77
C ASN A 256 -0.91 16.26 7.84
N GLY A 257 -0.78 15.66 9.02
CA GLY A 257 -0.14 14.37 9.22
C GLY A 257 -0.60 13.74 10.53
N ILE A 258 -0.53 12.41 10.61
CA ILE A 258 -0.87 11.69 11.83
C ILE A 258 0.42 11.43 12.59
N LEU A 259 0.53 11.99 13.80
CA LEU A 259 1.63 11.66 14.71
C LEU A 259 1.62 10.16 15.00
N LEU A 260 2.79 9.53 14.99
CA LEU A 260 2.91 8.10 15.23
C LEU A 260 2.31 7.70 16.59
N LEU A 261 2.45 8.55 17.61
CA LEU A 261 1.76 8.38 18.90
C LEU A 261 0.24 8.27 18.74
N SER A 262 -0.37 9.24 18.06
CA SER A 262 -1.82 9.26 17.84
C SER A 262 -2.31 8.08 16.99
N ALA A 263 -1.50 7.61 16.03
CA ALA A 263 -1.80 6.40 15.27
C ALA A 263 -1.79 5.15 16.16
N VAL A 264 -0.82 5.06 17.08
CA VAL A 264 -0.72 3.98 18.07
C VAL A 264 -1.92 4.01 19.02
N GLU A 265 -2.29 5.18 19.54
CA GLU A 265 -3.46 5.36 20.41
C GLU A 265 -4.76 4.94 19.70
N LEU A 266 -4.96 5.38 18.46
CA LEU A 266 -6.11 4.96 17.64
C LEU A 266 -6.12 3.46 17.37
N ALA A 267 -4.96 2.84 17.12
CA ALA A 267 -4.87 1.40 16.93
C ALA A 267 -5.21 0.63 18.22
N VAL A 268 -4.74 1.08 19.37
CA VAL A 268 -5.08 0.51 20.68
C VAL A 268 -6.59 0.66 20.94
N ALA A 269 -7.12 1.88 20.82
CA ALA A 269 -8.55 2.14 21.00
C ALA A 269 -9.41 1.32 20.03
N GLY A 270 -9.04 1.27 18.75
CA GLY A 270 -9.72 0.52 17.71
C GLY A 270 -9.69 -0.99 17.94
N THR A 271 -8.56 -1.55 18.36
CA THR A 271 -8.47 -2.99 18.69
C THR A 271 -9.29 -3.34 19.93
N VAL A 272 -9.36 -2.47 20.93
CA VAL A 272 -10.22 -2.66 22.11
C VAL A 272 -11.69 -2.58 21.71
N LEU A 273 -12.11 -1.54 20.96
CA LEU A 273 -13.48 -1.37 20.48
C LEU A 273 -13.94 -2.52 19.57
N TYR A 274 -13.10 -2.96 18.63
CA TYR A 274 -13.41 -4.08 17.75
C TYR A 274 -13.63 -5.38 18.53
N GLN A 275 -12.80 -5.62 19.55
CA GLN A 275 -12.91 -6.83 20.37
C GLN A 275 -14.12 -6.78 21.31
N LEU A 276 -14.42 -5.63 21.90
CA LEU A 276 -15.64 -5.42 22.68
C LEU A 276 -16.89 -5.58 21.81
N GLY A 277 -16.92 -4.97 20.62
CA GLY A 277 -18.01 -5.11 19.65
C GLY A 277 -18.19 -6.57 19.21
N ARG A 278 -17.11 -7.31 18.98
CA ARG A 278 -17.15 -8.74 18.65
C ARG A 278 -17.69 -9.59 19.81
N ILE A 279 -17.34 -9.26 21.05
CA ILE A 279 -17.89 -9.93 22.25
C ILE A 279 -19.40 -9.67 22.36
N ILE A 280 -19.82 -8.41 22.20
CA ILE A 280 -21.23 -8.00 22.25
C ILE A 280 -22.03 -8.71 21.13
N TRP A 281 -21.53 -8.70 19.90
CA TRP A 281 -22.19 -9.29 18.73
C TRP A 281 -22.35 -10.81 18.86
N LEU A 282 -21.34 -11.51 19.37
CA LEU A 282 -21.40 -12.96 19.61
C LEU A 282 -22.28 -13.32 20.81
N LYS A 283 -22.36 -12.46 21.84
CA LYS A 283 -23.17 -12.70 23.02
C LYS A 283 -24.67 -12.42 22.80
N LEU A 284 -25.02 -11.46 21.92
CA LEU A 284 -26.40 -11.03 21.69
C LEU A 284 -27.06 -11.59 20.41
N ILE A 285 -26.31 -11.84 19.32
CA ILE A 285 -26.91 -12.13 18.00
C ILE A 285 -26.69 -13.57 17.52
N LYS A 286 -25.55 -14.21 17.83
CA LYS A 286 -25.23 -15.58 17.37
C LYS A 286 -24.87 -16.49 18.55
N LYS A 287 -25.90 -17.07 19.18
CA LYS A 287 -25.78 -17.94 20.37
C LYS A 287 -25.06 -19.30 20.14
N SER A 288 -24.49 -19.56 18.96
CA SER A 288 -24.19 -20.92 18.47
C SER A 288 -22.74 -21.21 18.03
N GLU A 289 -21.73 -20.42 18.40
CA GLU A 289 -20.33 -20.71 18.04
C GLU A 289 -19.43 -20.76 19.28
N LYS A 290 -18.54 -21.78 19.36
CA LYS A 290 -17.57 -21.93 20.47
C LYS A 290 -16.61 -20.74 20.48
N PHE A 291 -16.88 -19.76 21.35
CA PHE A 291 -16.07 -18.55 21.47
C PHE A 291 -14.73 -18.82 22.16
N ASN A 292 -13.64 -18.51 21.48
CA ASN A 292 -12.30 -18.64 22.04
C ASN A 292 -11.88 -17.35 22.77
N TRP A 293 -12.46 -17.13 23.97
CA TRP A 293 -12.28 -15.92 24.80
C TRP A 293 -10.82 -15.53 25.04
N LYS A 294 -9.94 -16.55 25.09
CA LYS A 294 -8.50 -16.38 25.30
C LYS A 294 -7.82 -15.49 24.24
N ARG A 295 -8.23 -15.57 22.97
CA ARG A 295 -7.60 -14.78 21.88
C ARG A 295 -7.97 -13.29 21.97
N SER A 296 -9.22 -12.98 22.31
CA SER A 296 -9.65 -11.60 22.47
C SER A 296 -9.04 -11.00 23.75
N VAL A 297 -9.09 -11.70 24.88
CA VAL A 297 -8.43 -11.16 26.08
C VAL A 297 -6.92 -11.00 25.89
N ALA A 298 -6.24 -11.93 25.19
CA ALA A 298 -4.83 -11.77 24.87
C ALA A 298 -4.55 -10.54 24.01
N ALA A 299 -5.41 -10.22 23.04
CA ALA A 299 -5.24 -9.04 22.19
C ALA A 299 -5.56 -7.72 22.92
N ILE A 300 -6.50 -7.70 23.88
CA ILE A 300 -6.72 -6.54 24.77
C ILE A 300 -5.51 -6.33 25.68
N ILE A 301 -4.98 -7.40 26.28
CA ILE A 301 -3.78 -7.33 27.13
C ILE A 301 -2.58 -6.85 26.31
N ALA A 302 -2.39 -7.36 25.09
CA ALA A 302 -1.32 -6.91 24.19
C ALA A 302 -1.47 -5.43 23.84
N ALA A 303 -2.69 -4.94 23.59
CA ALA A 303 -2.95 -3.53 23.34
C ALA A 303 -2.64 -2.66 24.57
N GLY A 304 -2.96 -3.13 25.78
CA GLY A 304 -2.60 -2.46 27.04
C GLY A 304 -1.09 -2.40 27.27
N ILE A 305 -0.36 -3.48 26.98
CA ILE A 305 1.11 -3.50 27.03
C ILE A 305 1.71 -2.53 26.02
N LEU A 306 1.14 -2.47 24.82
CA LEU A 306 1.59 -1.57 23.76
C LEU A 306 1.39 -0.11 24.14
N TYR A 307 0.27 0.23 24.78
CA TYR A 307 0.06 1.57 25.36
C TYR A 307 1.00 1.84 26.54
N ALA A 308 1.29 0.86 27.40
CA ALA A 308 2.26 1.05 28.49
C ALA A 308 3.68 1.32 27.96
N LEU A 309 4.06 0.74 26.82
CA LEU A 309 5.34 0.97 26.16
C LEU A 309 5.50 2.40 25.62
N THR A 310 4.41 3.14 25.38
CA THR A 310 4.51 4.53 24.88
C THR A 310 5.02 5.51 25.94
N PHE A 311 5.00 5.15 27.22
CA PHE A 311 5.53 5.99 28.32
C PHE A 311 7.05 5.86 28.53
N ILE A 312 7.74 5.03 27.75
CA ILE A 312 9.21 4.94 27.83
C ILE A 312 9.79 6.18 27.13
N PRO A 313 10.65 7.00 27.78
CA PRO A 313 11.10 8.29 27.24
C PRO A 313 11.70 8.23 25.84
N ALA A 314 12.54 7.21 25.59
CA ALA A 314 13.16 7.00 24.28
C ALA A 314 12.16 6.60 23.17
N ILE A 315 11.05 5.96 23.55
CA ILE A 315 9.98 5.57 22.61
C ILE A 315 9.05 6.76 22.40
N GLU A 316 8.68 7.45 23.46
CA GLU A 316 7.82 8.64 23.43
C GLU A 316 8.40 9.73 22.51
N GLU A 317 9.69 10.02 22.63
CA GLU A 317 10.36 11.01 21.78
C GLU A 317 10.30 10.65 20.28
N VAL A 318 10.47 9.36 19.96
CA VAL A 318 10.31 8.87 18.58
C VAL A 318 8.85 8.94 18.12
N LEU A 319 7.90 8.58 18.99
CA LEU A 319 6.47 8.59 18.69
C LEU A 319 5.91 10.01 18.48
N LEU A 320 6.47 11.00 19.19
CA LEU A 320 6.11 12.41 19.07
C LEU A 320 6.78 13.11 17.88
N TYR A 321 7.94 12.62 17.43
CA TYR A 321 8.66 13.21 16.29
C TYR A 321 8.20 12.66 14.94
N VAL A 322 7.85 11.37 14.86
CA VAL A 322 7.52 10.74 13.58
C VAL A 322 6.09 11.09 13.16
N THR A 323 5.98 11.94 12.13
CA THR A 323 4.71 12.19 11.42
C THR A 323 4.55 11.20 10.28
N LEU A 324 3.46 10.44 10.29
CA LEU A 324 3.10 9.54 9.19
C LEU A 324 2.40 10.33 8.08
N PRO A 325 2.82 10.17 6.80
CA PRO A 325 2.09 10.72 5.66
C PRO A 325 0.72 10.04 5.54
N ALA A 326 -0.31 10.69 6.09
CA ALA A 326 -1.63 10.08 6.25
C ALA A 326 -2.22 9.62 4.92
N MET A 327 -2.00 10.41 3.86
CA MET A 327 -2.48 10.10 2.51
C MET A 327 -1.85 8.80 1.95
N THR A 328 -0.55 8.59 2.17
CA THR A 328 0.10 7.34 1.73
C THR A 328 -0.54 6.12 2.41
N TYR A 329 -0.82 6.20 3.70
CA TYR A 329 -1.48 5.10 4.44
C TYR A 329 -2.95 4.93 4.07
N LEU A 330 -3.68 6.01 3.80
CA LEU A 330 -5.04 5.93 3.27
C LEU A 330 -5.08 5.26 1.89
N CYS A 331 -4.12 5.58 1.01
CA CYS A 331 -3.97 4.89 -0.28
C CYS A 331 -3.69 3.39 -0.09
N ILE A 332 -2.84 3.02 0.86
CA ILE A 332 -2.57 1.61 1.21
C ILE A 332 -3.84 0.90 1.66
N ILE A 333 -4.66 1.53 2.53
CA ILE A 333 -5.94 0.97 2.99
C ILE A 333 -6.92 0.84 1.81
N GLY A 334 -7.03 1.89 0.98
CA GLY A 334 -7.85 1.88 -0.22
C GLY A 334 -7.47 0.75 -1.18
N LEU A 335 -6.17 0.54 -1.39
CA LEU A 335 -5.64 -0.51 -2.25
C LEU A 335 -5.85 -1.91 -1.63
N CYS A 336 -5.75 -2.04 -0.31
CA CYS A 336 -6.14 -3.26 0.41
C CYS A 336 -7.63 -3.62 0.19
N ILE A 337 -8.51 -2.62 0.31
CA ILE A 337 -9.95 -2.79 0.08
C ILE A 337 -10.19 -3.15 -1.39
N PHE A 338 -9.58 -2.43 -2.33
CA PHE A 338 -9.65 -2.69 -3.76
C PHE A 338 -9.25 -4.14 -4.08
N ASN A 339 -8.09 -4.59 -3.58
CA ASN A 339 -7.63 -5.96 -3.75
C ASN A 339 -8.62 -6.96 -3.15
N SER A 340 -9.10 -6.72 -1.93
CA SER A 340 -10.10 -7.60 -1.27
C SER A 340 -11.41 -7.71 -2.06
N VAL A 341 -11.87 -6.61 -2.64
CA VAL A 341 -13.05 -6.58 -3.52
C VAL A 341 -12.76 -7.31 -4.82
N LEU A 342 -11.63 -7.03 -5.47
CA LEU A 342 -11.19 -7.69 -6.71
C LEU A 342 -11.17 -9.21 -6.54
N MET A 343 -10.65 -9.70 -5.41
CA MET A 343 -10.63 -11.13 -5.10
C MET A 343 -12.01 -11.78 -5.04
N LYS A 344 -13.07 -11.02 -4.73
CA LYS A 344 -14.44 -11.52 -4.69
C LYS A 344 -15.14 -11.45 -6.05
N THR A 345 -14.56 -10.76 -7.03
CA THR A 345 -15.12 -10.66 -8.39
C THR A 345 -14.80 -11.89 -9.24
N ARG A 346 -15.57 -12.08 -10.33
CA ARG A 346 -15.29 -13.13 -11.33
C ARG A 346 -13.87 -13.02 -11.91
N LEU A 347 -13.38 -11.80 -12.12
CA LEU A 347 -12.03 -11.57 -12.64
C LEU A 347 -10.96 -12.08 -11.67
N GLY A 348 -11.08 -11.75 -10.38
CA GLY A 348 -10.14 -12.22 -9.36
C GLY A 348 -10.19 -13.72 -9.13
N GLN A 349 -11.38 -14.34 -9.23
CA GLN A 349 -11.52 -15.80 -9.17
C GLN A 349 -10.86 -16.47 -10.39
N ASN A 350 -11.08 -15.93 -11.60
CA ASN A 350 -10.42 -16.43 -12.81
C ASN A 350 -8.89 -16.32 -12.72
N MET A 351 -8.37 -15.20 -12.20
CA MET A 351 -6.93 -15.03 -11.95
C MET A 351 -6.41 -16.12 -11.03
N ARG A 352 -7.09 -16.39 -9.90
CA ARG A 352 -6.71 -17.47 -8.98
C ARG A 352 -6.69 -18.84 -9.64
N THR A 353 -7.71 -19.19 -10.42
CA THR A 353 -7.75 -20.49 -11.13
C THR A 353 -6.58 -20.61 -12.09
N VAL A 354 -6.26 -19.54 -12.83
CA VAL A 354 -5.12 -19.48 -13.74
C VAL A 354 -3.79 -19.62 -12.99
N GLY A 355 -3.67 -19.00 -11.81
CA GLY A 355 -2.47 -19.09 -10.98
C GLY A 355 -2.25 -20.45 -10.32
N GLN A 356 -3.32 -21.19 -10.02
CA GLN A 356 -3.24 -22.54 -9.47
C GLN A 356 -2.86 -23.58 -10.53
N SER A 357 -3.58 -23.58 -11.66
CA SER A 357 -3.26 -24.46 -12.77
C SER A 357 -3.82 -23.94 -14.09
N ARG A 358 -2.90 -23.68 -15.02
CA ARG A 358 -3.23 -23.18 -16.36
C ARG A 358 -4.01 -24.21 -17.18
N THR A 359 -3.74 -25.50 -16.99
CA THR A 359 -4.45 -26.58 -17.69
C THR A 359 -5.90 -26.67 -17.21
N VAL A 360 -6.13 -26.62 -15.89
CA VAL A 360 -7.48 -26.63 -15.30
C VAL A 360 -8.26 -25.38 -15.72
N ALA A 361 -7.62 -24.20 -15.73
CA ALA A 361 -8.26 -22.96 -16.17
C ALA A 361 -8.72 -23.02 -17.64
N ASN A 362 -7.87 -23.54 -18.53
CA ASN A 362 -8.24 -23.70 -19.95
C ASN A 362 -9.39 -24.71 -20.12
N SER A 363 -9.38 -25.84 -19.41
CA SER A 363 -10.47 -26.82 -19.44
C SER A 363 -11.78 -26.29 -18.87
N ALA A 364 -11.73 -25.29 -17.99
CA ALA A 364 -12.90 -24.56 -17.47
C ALA A 364 -13.36 -23.41 -18.40
N GLY A 365 -12.78 -23.27 -19.60
CA GLY A 365 -13.13 -22.22 -20.57
C GLY A 365 -12.57 -20.83 -20.26
N ILE A 366 -11.63 -20.71 -19.31
CA ILE A 366 -11.01 -19.44 -18.94
C ILE A 366 -9.82 -19.18 -19.87
N ASN A 367 -9.82 -18.04 -20.56
CA ASN A 367 -8.67 -17.63 -21.36
C ASN A 367 -7.49 -17.20 -20.46
N VAL A 368 -6.53 -18.11 -20.27
CA VAL A 368 -5.33 -17.91 -19.46
C VAL A 368 -4.52 -16.69 -19.91
N ASN A 369 -4.29 -16.54 -21.21
CA ASN A 369 -3.44 -15.49 -21.76
C ASN A 369 -4.04 -14.10 -21.50
N ARG A 370 -5.33 -13.95 -21.77
CA ARG A 370 -6.05 -12.69 -21.56
C ARG A 370 -6.09 -12.32 -20.08
N THR A 371 -6.35 -13.30 -19.21
CA THR A 371 -6.42 -13.09 -17.76
C THR A 371 -5.09 -12.60 -17.19
N ARG A 372 -3.97 -13.17 -17.67
CA ARG A 372 -2.62 -12.75 -17.27
C ARG A 372 -2.26 -11.34 -17.77
N ILE A 373 -2.65 -10.98 -19.00
CA ILE A 373 -2.45 -9.61 -19.52
C ILE A 373 -3.23 -8.60 -18.68
N ILE A 374 -4.50 -8.89 -18.37
CA ILE A 374 -5.31 -7.99 -17.52
C ILE A 374 -4.69 -7.83 -16.14
N ALA A 375 -4.15 -8.90 -15.55
CA ALA A 375 -3.44 -8.83 -14.26
C ALA A 375 -2.21 -7.91 -14.34
N MET A 376 -1.45 -7.99 -15.44
CA MET A 376 -0.29 -7.12 -15.67
C MET A 376 -0.67 -5.65 -15.88
N VAL A 377 -1.71 -5.39 -16.68
CA VAL A 377 -2.23 -4.03 -16.90
C VAL A 377 -2.68 -3.40 -15.58
N LEU A 378 -3.47 -4.12 -14.77
CA LEU A 378 -3.93 -3.61 -13.48
C LEU A 378 -2.77 -3.33 -12.52
N SER A 379 -1.78 -4.23 -12.48
CA SER A 379 -0.62 -4.04 -11.61
C SER A 379 0.26 -2.87 -12.05
N ALA A 380 0.49 -2.70 -13.35
CA ALA A 380 1.26 -1.59 -13.89
C ALA A 380 0.60 -0.23 -13.59
N VAL A 381 -0.72 -0.14 -13.72
CA VAL A 381 -1.49 1.08 -13.39
C VAL A 381 -1.49 1.37 -11.90
N LEU A 382 -1.52 0.34 -11.03
CA LEU A 382 -1.42 0.55 -9.58
C LEU A 382 0.00 0.88 -9.11
N ALA A 383 1.01 0.50 -9.89
CA ALA A 383 2.41 0.77 -9.58
C ALA A 383 2.88 2.15 -10.07
N SER A 384 2.22 2.72 -11.08
CA SER A 384 2.49 4.06 -11.63
C SER A 384 1.95 5.16 -10.73
#